data_AF-A0A8J2XLG9-F1
#
_entry.id   AF-A0A8J2XLG9-F1
#
_cell.length_a   1.000
_cell.length_b   1.000
_cell.length_c   1.000
_cell.angle_alpha   90.00
_cell.angle_beta   90.00
_cell.angle_gamma   90.00
#
_symmetry.space_group_name_H-M   'P 1'
#
loop_
_entity.id
_entity.type
_entity.pdbx_description
1 polymer ?
#
loop_
_entity_poly.entity_id
_entity_poly.type
_entity_poly.pdbx_seq_one_letter_code
_entity_poly.pdbx_strand_id
1 'polypeptide(L)'
;MSQQPPVPPRPEQPPPFPPRQLDRIPVPPPESLEPAGRPVRASRPDAESTVPGWWGDVRRMLIYAACSAILWTAVLWLAGFGILRHNGRQVELDVVLVGVLAGAPGLAWPFLQFAPRRPDHGFRLRGLPVLMLLTIPAGALIHLAAMLLWPLIAGGRAVPGTVAAELHRDPAALALVFVFLVAGMSWFSVIVQVMIRWPVKGALICLLPFLGAVFLFMFSGVRIFENPPAGQALLVWSVAAVAGLAAVCAVSALFSRRKA
;
A
#
# COMPACT_ATOMS: atom_id res chain seq x y z
N MET A 1 -78.46 36.57 16.93
CA MET A 1 -78.06 35.56 15.93
C MET A 1 -78.25 36.18 14.56
N SER A 2 -77.17 36.63 13.93
CA SER A 2 -77.20 37.18 12.57
C SER A 2 -76.06 36.55 11.81
N GLN A 3 -76.38 35.58 10.96
CA GLN A 3 -75.41 34.88 10.13
C GLN A 3 -74.98 35.80 8.98
N GLN A 4 -73.68 36.03 8.85
CA GLN A 4 -73.08 36.82 7.80
C GLN A 4 -72.92 35.94 6.54
N PRO A 5 -73.39 36.38 5.36
CA PRO A 5 -73.37 35.56 4.16
C PRO A 5 -71.95 35.35 3.61
N PRO A 6 -71.68 34.22 2.93
CA PRO A 6 -70.36 33.87 2.44
C PRO A 6 -69.92 34.80 1.29
N VAL A 7 -68.67 35.25 1.36
CA VAL A 7 -68.01 36.10 0.35
C VAL A 7 -67.66 35.24 -0.88
N PRO A 8 -68.01 35.64 -2.11
CA PRO A 8 -67.66 34.90 -3.31
C PRO A 8 -66.15 34.95 -3.61
N PRO A 9 -65.57 33.90 -4.22
CA PRO A 9 -64.15 33.84 -4.53
C PRO A 9 -63.76 34.88 -5.60
N ARG A 10 -62.59 35.52 -5.39
CA ARG A 10 -62.00 36.49 -6.32
C ARG A 10 -61.59 35.79 -7.63
N PRO A 11 -61.82 36.41 -8.80
CA PRO A 11 -61.28 35.93 -10.07
C PRO A 11 -59.74 35.93 -10.02
N GLU A 12 -59.12 34.81 -10.35
CA GLU A 12 -57.67 34.68 -10.49
C GLU A 12 -57.17 35.60 -11.61
N GLN A 13 -56.24 36.49 -11.27
CA GLN A 13 -55.55 37.33 -12.24
C GLN A 13 -54.54 36.46 -12.99
N PRO A 14 -54.56 36.43 -14.34
CA PRO A 14 -53.57 35.70 -15.10
C PRO A 14 -52.17 36.31 -14.88
N PRO A 15 -51.11 35.49 -14.87
CA PRO A 15 -49.75 35.96 -14.63
C PRO A 15 -49.31 36.95 -15.72
N PRO A 16 -48.50 37.96 -15.38
CA PRO A 16 -47.98 38.92 -16.35
C PRO A 16 -47.10 38.20 -17.37
N PHE A 17 -47.30 38.54 -18.65
CA PHE A 17 -46.48 38.04 -19.76
C PHE A 17 -44.99 38.33 -19.50
N PRO A 18 -44.08 37.38 -19.82
CA PRO A 18 -42.66 37.64 -19.73
C PRO A 18 -42.24 38.76 -20.70
N PRO A 19 -41.27 39.61 -20.31
CA PRO A 19 -40.82 40.70 -21.15
C PRO A 19 -40.24 40.17 -22.48
N ARG A 20 -40.71 40.77 -23.57
CA ARG A 20 -40.20 40.59 -24.94
C ARG A 20 -38.69 40.85 -24.93
N GLN A 21 -37.87 39.82 -25.15
CA GLN A 21 -36.44 40.00 -25.38
C GLN A 21 -36.27 40.79 -26.68
N LEU A 22 -35.89 42.06 -26.55
CA LEU A 22 -35.39 42.86 -27.66
C LEU A 22 -34.03 42.26 -28.05
N ASP A 23 -33.91 41.84 -29.30
CA ASP A 23 -32.66 41.38 -29.89
C ASP A 23 -31.57 42.44 -29.65
N ARG A 24 -30.58 42.09 -28.83
CA ARG A 24 -29.40 42.93 -28.61
C ARG A 24 -28.66 43.04 -29.93
N ILE A 25 -28.63 44.25 -30.48
CA ILE A 25 -27.67 44.65 -31.50
C ILE A 25 -26.26 44.30 -30.99
N PRO A 26 -25.44 43.55 -31.74
CA PRO A 26 -24.06 43.27 -31.35
C PRO A 26 -23.28 44.57 -31.31
N VAL A 27 -22.91 45.01 -30.10
CA VAL A 27 -21.93 46.09 -29.92
C VAL A 27 -20.57 45.50 -30.26
N PRO A 28 -19.78 46.09 -31.19
CA PRO A 28 -18.41 45.66 -31.42
C PRO A 28 -17.62 45.79 -30.10
N PRO A 29 -16.79 44.81 -29.74
CA PRO A 29 -16.07 44.83 -28.48
C PRO A 29 -15.19 46.09 -28.42
N PRO A 30 -15.20 46.82 -27.28
CA PRO A 30 -14.24 47.89 -27.09
C PRO A 30 -12.84 47.29 -27.17
N GLU A 31 -12.00 47.90 -28.01
CA GLU A 31 -10.57 47.64 -28.10
C GLU A 31 -9.98 47.80 -26.69
N SER A 32 -9.79 46.67 -26.02
CA SER A 32 -9.33 46.63 -24.65
C SER A 32 -7.86 47.03 -24.63
N LEU A 33 -7.58 48.23 -24.12
CA LEU A 33 -6.29 48.57 -23.54
C LEU A 33 -5.87 47.44 -22.61
N GLU A 34 -4.86 46.65 -23.02
CA GLU A 34 -4.29 45.59 -22.21
C GLU A 34 -3.84 46.16 -20.87
N PRO A 35 -4.37 45.69 -19.73
CA PRO A 35 -3.74 45.92 -18.46
C PRO A 35 -2.46 45.09 -18.44
N ALA A 36 -1.31 45.79 -18.47
CA ALA A 36 -0.02 45.21 -18.13
C ALA A 36 -0.14 44.44 -16.81
N GLY A 37 0.23 43.16 -16.84
CA GLY A 37 0.42 42.36 -15.64
C GLY A 37 -0.83 41.62 -15.13
N ARG A 38 -1.44 40.77 -15.96
CA ARG A 38 -1.97 39.52 -15.39
C ARG A 38 -0.75 38.69 -14.96
N PRO A 39 -0.57 38.35 -13.68
CA PRO A 39 0.42 37.35 -13.33
C PRO A 39 0.03 36.10 -14.11
N VAL A 40 0.92 35.65 -15.00
CA VAL A 40 0.85 34.32 -15.59
C VAL A 40 0.65 33.40 -14.41
N ARG A 41 -0.57 32.86 -14.27
CA ARG A 41 -0.90 31.89 -13.24
C ARG A 41 0.04 30.74 -13.54
N ALA A 42 1.14 30.67 -12.80
CA ALA A 42 2.19 29.69 -13.02
C ALA A 42 1.49 28.37 -13.27
N SER A 43 1.60 27.86 -14.49
CA SER A 43 0.92 26.65 -14.92
C SER A 43 1.23 25.63 -13.84
N ARG A 44 0.22 25.29 -13.04
CA ARG A 44 0.33 24.28 -12.00
C ARG A 44 0.90 23.08 -12.77
N PRO A 45 2.10 22.57 -12.41
CA PRO A 45 2.75 21.54 -13.20
C PRO A 45 1.70 20.50 -13.53
N ASP A 46 1.44 20.28 -14.83
CA ASP A 46 0.37 19.40 -15.28
C ASP A 46 0.49 18.11 -14.49
N ALA A 47 -0.60 17.69 -13.84
CA ALA A 47 -0.59 16.51 -12.98
C ALA A 47 -0.12 15.25 -13.75
N GLU A 48 -0.17 15.28 -15.10
CA GLU A 48 0.40 14.27 -16.00
C GLU A 48 1.93 14.18 -15.97
N SER A 49 2.66 15.23 -15.57
CA SER A 49 4.12 15.22 -15.38
C SER A 49 4.59 14.56 -14.08
N THR A 50 3.68 14.16 -13.18
CA THR A 50 4.02 13.71 -11.81
C THR A 50 4.09 12.19 -11.60
N VAL A 51 3.95 11.40 -12.67
CA VAL A 51 4.18 9.95 -12.61
C VAL A 51 5.65 9.67 -12.95
N PRO A 52 6.48 9.14 -12.03
CA PRO A 52 7.88 8.81 -12.32
C PRO A 52 8.00 7.92 -13.56
N GLY A 53 9.18 7.84 -14.18
CA GLY A 53 9.44 6.81 -15.21
C GLY A 53 9.36 5.39 -14.62
N TRP A 54 9.33 4.35 -15.48
CA TRP A 54 9.27 2.94 -15.03
C TRP A 54 10.40 2.60 -14.05
N TRP A 55 11.63 3.01 -14.38
CA TRP A 55 12.79 2.89 -13.50
C TRP A 55 12.70 3.74 -12.23
N GLY A 56 11.97 4.86 -12.28
CA GLY A 56 11.69 5.69 -11.12
C GLY A 56 10.79 4.96 -10.11
N ASP A 57 9.78 4.23 -10.59
CA ASP A 57 8.95 3.38 -9.73
C ASP A 57 9.76 2.21 -9.16
N VAL A 58 10.55 1.49 -9.97
CA VAL A 58 11.45 0.43 -9.48
C VAL A 58 12.35 0.96 -8.37
N ARG A 59 13.09 2.05 -8.64
CA ARG A 59 14.01 2.66 -7.67
C ARG A 59 13.29 3.05 -6.40
N ARG A 60 12.12 3.67 -6.50
CA ARG A 60 11.31 4.06 -5.34
C ARG A 60 10.90 2.85 -4.50
N MET A 61 10.40 1.79 -5.15
CA MET A 61 10.00 0.55 -4.47
C MET A 61 11.17 -0.07 -3.70
N LEU A 62 12.36 -0.12 -4.31
CA LEU A 62 13.58 -0.65 -3.68
C LEU A 62 14.10 0.25 -2.55
N ILE A 63 14.03 1.58 -2.70
CA ILE A 63 14.38 2.51 -1.61
C ILE A 63 13.46 2.28 -0.41
N TYR A 64 12.15 2.16 -0.63
CA TYR A 64 11.22 1.86 0.46
C TYR A 64 11.48 0.50 1.09
N ALA A 65 11.85 -0.50 0.30
CA ALA A 65 12.29 -1.80 0.80
C ALA A 65 13.51 -1.67 1.71
N ALA A 66 14.51 -0.89 1.30
CA ALA A 66 15.72 -0.67 2.07
C ALA A 66 15.43 0.11 3.36
N CYS A 67 14.63 1.18 3.28
CA CYS A 67 14.20 1.94 4.46
C CYS A 67 13.42 1.08 5.44
N SER A 68 12.51 0.22 4.98
CA SER A 68 11.78 -0.69 5.86
C SER A 68 12.68 -1.76 6.46
N ALA A 69 13.60 -2.33 5.68
CA ALA A 69 14.57 -3.31 6.16
C ALA A 69 15.48 -2.71 7.26
N ILE A 70 15.93 -1.46 7.08
CA ILE A 70 16.67 -0.71 8.10
C ILE A 70 15.80 -0.48 9.33
N LEU A 71 14.54 -0.05 9.16
CA LEU A 71 13.62 0.20 10.27
C LEU A 71 13.44 -1.06 11.13
N TRP A 72 13.11 -2.21 10.52
CA TRP A 72 12.87 -3.45 11.26
C TRP A 72 14.13 -3.96 11.94
N THR A 73 15.29 -3.83 11.29
CA THR A 73 16.58 -4.17 11.88
C THR A 73 16.92 -3.24 13.04
N ALA A 74 16.61 -1.96 12.94
CA ALA A 74 16.79 -1.00 14.03
C ALA A 74 15.88 -1.29 15.21
N VAL A 75 14.62 -1.69 14.99
CA VAL A 75 13.72 -2.14 16.07
C VAL A 75 14.31 -3.35 16.80
N LEU A 76 14.82 -4.33 16.06
CA LEU A 76 15.49 -5.50 16.65
C LEU A 76 16.73 -5.10 17.45
N TRP A 77 17.54 -4.20 16.91
CA TRP A 77 18.72 -3.65 17.57
C TRP A 77 18.36 -2.94 18.88
N LEU A 78 17.36 -2.05 18.86
CA LEU A 78 16.87 -1.36 20.06
C LEU A 78 16.33 -2.33 21.14
N ALA A 79 15.68 -3.43 20.74
CA ALA A 79 15.30 -4.52 21.66
C ALA A 79 16.54 -5.20 22.25
N GLY A 80 17.56 -5.45 21.42
CA GLY A 80 18.83 -6.05 21.84
C GLY A 80 19.54 -5.28 22.95
N PHE A 81 19.54 -3.94 22.87
CA PHE A 81 20.09 -3.02 23.88
C PHE A 81 19.16 -2.74 25.06
N GLY A 82 17.94 -3.29 25.07
CA GLY A 82 16.98 -3.06 26.14
C GLY A 82 16.38 -1.67 26.19
N ILE A 83 16.45 -0.93 25.08
CA ILE A 83 15.89 0.42 24.97
C ILE A 83 14.37 0.34 24.80
N LEU A 84 13.86 -0.69 24.12
CA LEU A 84 12.43 -0.89 23.96
C LEU A 84 11.79 -1.37 25.26
N ARG A 85 10.82 -0.60 25.76
CA ARG A 85 10.06 -0.89 26.97
C ARG A 85 8.56 -0.82 26.68
N HIS A 86 7.81 -1.76 27.23
CA HIS A 86 6.35 -1.77 27.21
C HIS A 86 5.85 -1.84 28.65
N ASN A 87 5.07 -0.84 29.08
CA ASN A 87 4.55 -0.72 30.46
C ASN A 87 5.65 -0.85 31.54
N GLY A 88 6.80 -0.20 31.31
CA GLY A 88 7.96 -0.23 32.21
C GLY A 88 8.81 -1.50 32.15
N ARG A 89 8.32 -2.57 31.53
CA ARG A 89 9.07 -3.82 31.30
C ARG A 89 9.86 -3.74 30.02
N GLN A 90 11.08 -4.26 30.04
CA GLN A 90 11.91 -4.35 28.84
C GLN A 90 11.28 -5.35 27.87
N VAL A 91 11.23 -5.00 26.59
CA VAL A 91 10.85 -5.95 25.54
C VAL A 91 12.04 -6.87 25.33
N GLU A 92 11.85 -8.15 25.61
CA GLU A 92 12.89 -9.15 25.44
C GLU A 92 13.16 -9.40 23.96
N LEU A 93 14.44 -9.47 23.60
CA LEU A 93 14.86 -9.90 22.28
C LEU A 93 14.77 -11.43 22.24
N ASP A 94 13.57 -11.93 22.00
CA ASP A 94 13.26 -13.35 21.89
C ASP A 94 12.90 -13.75 20.45
N VAL A 95 12.69 -15.05 20.25
CA VAL A 95 12.38 -15.59 18.92
C VAL A 95 10.98 -15.14 18.45
N VAL A 96 10.07 -14.87 19.38
CA VAL A 96 8.73 -14.35 19.06
C VAL A 96 8.83 -12.98 18.41
N LEU A 97 9.58 -12.05 19.00
CA LEU A 97 9.81 -10.72 18.45
C LEU A 97 10.48 -10.80 17.08
N VAL A 98 11.52 -11.63 16.94
CA VAL A 98 12.21 -11.85 15.66
C VAL A 98 11.22 -12.33 14.59
N GLY A 99 10.41 -13.34 14.91
CA GLY A 99 9.44 -13.91 13.98
C GLY A 99 8.33 -12.92 13.58
N VAL A 100 7.81 -12.14 14.53
CA VAL A 100 6.84 -11.08 14.25
C VAL A 100 7.46 -10.00 13.34
N LEU A 101 8.68 -9.55 13.65
CA LEU A 101 9.38 -8.58 12.82
C LEU A 101 9.69 -9.13 11.43
N ALA A 102 9.90 -10.44 11.29
CA ALA A 102 10.09 -11.06 9.98
C ALA A 102 8.82 -11.06 9.11
N GLY A 103 7.63 -11.10 9.73
CA GLY A 103 6.34 -10.99 9.03
C GLY A 103 5.96 -9.55 8.65
N ALA A 104 6.47 -8.55 9.36
CA ALA A 104 6.14 -7.13 9.17
C ALA A 104 6.49 -6.54 7.78
N PRO A 105 7.62 -6.90 7.13
CA PRO A 105 7.92 -6.47 5.77
C PRO A 105 6.81 -6.73 4.76
N GLY A 106 6.21 -7.91 4.78
CA GLY A 106 5.12 -8.27 3.87
C GLY A 106 3.93 -7.35 4.02
N LEU A 107 3.57 -7.05 5.27
CA LEU A 107 2.47 -6.13 5.61
C LEU A 107 2.78 -4.70 5.18
N ALA A 108 3.97 -4.18 5.50
CA ALA A 108 4.35 -2.79 5.22
C ALA A 108 4.50 -2.53 3.72
N TRP A 109 4.96 -3.54 2.96
CA TRP A 109 5.30 -3.43 1.54
C TRP A 109 4.27 -2.68 0.71
N PRO A 110 2.99 -3.10 0.60
CA PRO A 110 2.04 -2.41 -0.27
C PRO A 110 1.67 -1.00 0.21
N PHE A 111 1.70 -0.74 1.52
CA PHE A 111 1.38 0.59 2.06
C PHE A 111 2.48 1.60 1.76
N LEU A 112 3.74 1.17 1.77
CA LEU A 112 4.87 2.02 1.38
C LEU A 112 4.76 2.45 -0.09
N GLN A 113 4.10 1.66 -0.94
CA GLN A 113 3.90 2.01 -2.35
C GLN A 113 2.70 2.92 -2.59
N PHE A 114 1.79 3.02 -1.62
CA PHE A 114 0.59 3.85 -1.75
C PHE A 114 0.96 5.33 -1.76
N ALA A 115 0.55 6.02 -2.82
CA ALA A 115 0.79 7.44 -3.01
C ALA A 115 -0.54 8.14 -3.35
N PRO A 116 -1.30 8.63 -2.36
CA PRO A 116 -2.68 9.12 -2.57
C PRO A 116 -2.75 10.31 -3.52
N ARG A 117 -1.66 11.09 -3.62
CA ARG A 117 -1.55 12.25 -4.51
C ARG A 117 -1.33 11.88 -5.99
N ARG A 118 -0.94 10.64 -6.29
CA ARG A 118 -0.77 10.20 -7.69
C ARG A 118 -2.12 9.77 -8.28
N PRO A 119 -2.39 10.03 -9.57
CA PRO A 119 -3.59 9.55 -10.26
C PRO A 119 -3.77 8.03 -10.27
N ASP A 120 -2.68 7.29 -10.08
CA ASP A 120 -2.62 5.83 -10.02
C ASP A 120 -2.48 5.30 -8.59
N HIS A 121 -2.60 6.17 -7.58
CA HIS A 121 -2.46 5.86 -6.16
C HIS A 121 -1.12 5.18 -5.80
N GLY A 122 -0.10 5.36 -6.63
CA GLY A 122 1.22 4.74 -6.45
C GLY A 122 1.40 3.40 -7.15
N PHE A 123 0.32 2.76 -7.63
CA PHE A 123 0.36 1.54 -8.42
C PHE A 123 0.15 1.86 -9.90
N ARG A 124 1.23 1.83 -10.68
CA ARG A 124 1.20 2.16 -12.11
C ARG A 124 0.11 1.37 -12.85
N LEU A 125 -0.56 2.00 -13.82
CA LEU A 125 -1.62 1.34 -14.60
C LEU A 125 -1.10 0.45 -15.73
N ARG A 126 0.07 0.77 -16.31
CA ARG A 126 0.68 0.01 -17.42
C ARG A 126 1.93 -0.72 -16.93
N GLY A 127 2.08 -2.00 -17.28
CA GLY A 127 3.27 -2.79 -16.93
C GLY A 127 3.40 -3.15 -15.44
N LEU A 128 2.34 -2.96 -14.64
CA LEU A 128 2.32 -3.30 -13.22
C LEU A 128 2.65 -4.77 -12.92
N PRO A 129 2.16 -5.76 -13.68
CA PRO A 129 2.51 -7.16 -13.42
C PRO A 129 4.03 -7.39 -13.48
N VAL A 130 4.69 -6.87 -14.52
CA VAL A 130 6.15 -6.99 -14.68
C VAL A 130 6.88 -6.24 -13.57
N LEU A 131 6.39 -5.04 -13.21
CA LEU A 131 6.96 -4.27 -12.11
C LEU A 131 6.88 -5.02 -10.78
N MET A 132 5.75 -5.64 -10.47
CA MET A 132 5.57 -6.43 -9.25
C MET A 132 6.43 -7.70 -9.24
N LEU A 133 6.47 -8.41 -10.36
CA LEU A 133 7.25 -9.63 -10.51
C LEU A 133 8.75 -9.38 -10.33
N LEU A 134 9.24 -8.19 -10.72
CA LEU A 134 10.63 -7.79 -10.51
C LEU A 134 10.88 -7.28 -9.08
N THR A 135 10.03 -6.37 -8.60
CA THR A 135 10.31 -5.61 -7.37
C THR A 135 10.01 -6.40 -6.10
N ILE A 136 9.06 -7.33 -6.10
CA ILE A 136 8.77 -8.15 -4.91
C ILE A 136 9.97 -9.06 -4.58
N PRO A 137 10.51 -9.89 -5.51
CA PRO A 137 11.71 -10.67 -5.22
C PRO A 137 12.91 -9.81 -4.85
N ALA A 138 13.13 -8.69 -5.55
CA ALA A 138 14.23 -7.78 -5.23
C ALA A 138 14.07 -7.15 -3.84
N GLY A 139 12.86 -6.74 -3.46
CA GLY A 139 12.54 -6.23 -2.12
C GLY A 139 12.70 -7.28 -1.02
N ALA A 140 12.33 -8.53 -1.31
CA ALA A 140 12.56 -9.67 -0.42
C ALA A 140 14.06 -9.95 -0.24
N LEU A 141 14.88 -9.87 -1.30
CA LEU A 141 16.34 -9.99 -1.20
C LEU A 141 16.95 -8.89 -0.33
N ILE A 142 16.48 -7.65 -0.45
CA ILE A 142 16.94 -6.53 0.41
C ILE A 142 16.62 -6.83 1.88
N HIS A 143 15.42 -7.32 2.19
CA HIS A 143 15.06 -7.68 3.56
C HIS A 143 15.86 -8.88 4.06
N LEU A 144 16.05 -9.90 3.23
CA LEU A 144 16.89 -11.06 3.56
C LEU A 144 18.32 -10.63 3.87
N ALA A 145 18.90 -9.75 3.06
CA ALA A 145 20.24 -9.21 3.28
C ALA A 145 20.35 -8.45 4.61
N ALA A 146 19.31 -7.71 5.01
CA ALA A 146 19.27 -7.07 6.32
C ALA A 146 19.10 -8.10 7.46
N MET A 147 18.28 -9.13 7.24
CA MET A 147 18.05 -10.22 8.20
C MET A 147 19.31 -11.04 8.48
N LEU A 148 20.27 -11.10 7.54
CA LEU A 148 21.58 -11.71 7.79
C LEU A 148 22.35 -11.06 8.97
N LEU A 149 22.02 -9.82 9.33
CA LEU A 149 22.60 -9.14 10.50
C LEU A 149 21.89 -9.53 11.80
N TRP A 150 20.69 -10.09 11.73
CA TRP A 150 19.87 -10.38 12.92
C TRP A 150 20.49 -11.41 13.86
N PRO A 151 21.13 -12.51 13.40
CA PRO A 151 21.86 -13.41 14.30
C PRO A 151 22.96 -12.70 15.10
N LEU A 152 23.63 -11.70 14.51
CA LEU A 152 24.66 -10.90 15.20
C LEU A 152 24.05 -10.00 16.27
N ILE A 153 22.84 -9.47 16.02
CA ILE A 153 22.09 -8.63 16.97
C ILE A 153 21.50 -9.48 18.11
N ALA A 154 20.96 -10.65 17.78
CA ALA A 154 20.44 -11.61 18.75
C ALA A 154 21.54 -12.21 19.63
N GLY A 155 22.76 -12.36 19.07
CA GLY A 155 23.90 -12.94 19.77
C GLY A 155 23.59 -14.36 20.26
N GLY A 156 24.05 -14.69 21.47
CA GLY A 156 23.82 -16.00 22.09
C GLY A 156 22.37 -16.26 22.55
N ARG A 157 21.43 -15.35 22.28
CA ARG A 157 20.01 -15.51 22.64
C ARG A 157 19.23 -16.32 21.59
N ALA A 158 19.78 -16.45 20.38
CA ALA A 158 19.18 -17.30 19.36
C ALA A 158 19.40 -18.78 19.72
N VAL A 159 18.33 -19.58 19.69
CA VAL A 159 18.40 -21.01 19.98
C VAL A 159 19.18 -21.70 18.84
N PRO A 160 20.27 -22.44 19.13
CA PRO A 160 21.05 -23.13 18.10
C PRO A 160 20.19 -24.09 17.27
N GLY A 161 20.47 -24.19 15.97
CA GLY A 161 19.73 -25.06 15.05
C GLY A 161 18.37 -24.52 14.58
N THR A 162 17.98 -23.31 15.00
CA THR A 162 16.80 -22.62 14.48
C THR A 162 17.14 -21.74 13.27
N VAL A 163 16.13 -21.40 12.47
CA VAL A 163 16.30 -20.43 11.35
C VAL A 163 16.87 -19.09 11.84
N ALA A 164 16.50 -18.66 13.05
CA ALA A 164 17.02 -17.42 13.64
C ALA A 164 18.54 -17.44 13.88
N ALA A 165 19.12 -18.62 14.18
CA ALA A 165 20.54 -18.77 14.47
C ALA A 165 21.36 -19.15 13.23
N GLU A 166 20.79 -19.91 12.30
CA GLU A 166 21.51 -20.52 11.17
C GLU A 166 21.39 -19.74 9.86
N LEU A 167 20.75 -18.57 9.86
CA LEU A 167 20.43 -17.82 8.64
C LEU A 167 21.65 -17.53 7.74
N HIS A 168 22.85 -17.34 8.30
CA HIS A 168 24.08 -17.09 7.54
C HIS A 168 24.81 -18.36 7.09
N ARG A 169 24.45 -19.53 7.59
CA ARG A 169 25.16 -20.80 7.35
C ARG A 169 24.35 -21.81 6.55
N ASP A 170 23.02 -21.80 6.72
CA ASP A 170 22.15 -22.78 6.09
C ASP A 170 21.42 -22.17 4.87
N PRO A 171 21.73 -22.64 3.64
CA PRO A 171 21.02 -22.19 2.44
C PRO A 171 19.51 -22.53 2.46
N ALA A 172 19.07 -23.57 3.19
CA ALA A 172 17.67 -23.90 3.33
C ALA A 172 16.93 -22.86 4.21
N ALA A 173 17.57 -22.36 5.27
CA ALA A 173 17.03 -21.27 6.09
C ALA A 173 16.89 -19.98 5.25
N LEU A 174 17.90 -19.65 4.44
CA LEU A 174 17.85 -18.50 3.52
C LEU A 174 16.71 -18.64 2.50
N ALA A 175 16.61 -19.80 1.85
CA ALA A 175 15.57 -20.06 0.88
C ALA A 175 14.17 -19.95 1.52
N LEU A 176 13.99 -20.51 2.72
CA LEU A 176 12.73 -20.48 3.46
C LEU A 176 12.31 -19.05 3.80
N VAL A 177 13.21 -18.25 4.37
CA VAL A 177 12.93 -16.85 4.70
C VAL A 177 12.65 -16.03 3.43
N PHE A 178 13.40 -16.28 2.35
CA PHE A 178 13.17 -15.63 1.07
C PHE A 178 11.77 -15.90 0.52
N VAL A 179 11.36 -17.17 0.42
CA VAL A 179 10.02 -17.51 -0.11
C VAL A 179 8.91 -17.02 0.82
N PHE A 180 9.13 -17.03 2.13
CA PHE A 180 8.20 -16.48 3.11
C PHE A 180 7.99 -14.96 2.91
N LEU A 181 9.07 -14.21 2.70
CA LEU A 181 9.01 -12.77 2.41
C LEU A 181 8.28 -12.48 1.10
N VAL A 182 8.59 -13.23 0.03
CA VAL A 182 7.92 -13.11 -1.27
C VAL A 182 6.43 -13.41 -1.15
N ALA A 183 6.06 -14.47 -0.42
CA ALA A 183 4.67 -14.80 -0.15
C ALA A 183 3.96 -13.65 0.60
N GLY A 184 4.56 -13.12 1.66
CA GLY A 184 4.01 -12.01 2.42
C GLY A 184 3.77 -10.78 1.55
N MET A 185 4.84 -10.29 0.90
CA MET A 185 4.77 -9.10 0.06
C MET A 185 3.76 -9.24 -1.08
N SER A 186 3.65 -10.41 -1.70
CA SER A 186 2.72 -10.64 -2.81
C SER A 186 1.27 -10.73 -2.36
N TRP A 187 0.95 -11.51 -1.31
CA TRP A 187 -0.42 -11.63 -0.81
C TRP A 187 -0.96 -10.33 -0.21
N PHE A 188 -0.16 -9.61 0.58
CA PHE A 188 -0.57 -8.29 1.06
C PHE A 188 -0.74 -7.29 -0.10
N SER A 189 0.10 -7.36 -1.13
CA SER A 189 -0.07 -6.54 -2.33
C SER A 189 -1.38 -6.82 -3.07
N VAL A 190 -1.77 -8.10 -3.22
CA VAL A 190 -3.06 -8.48 -3.81
C VAL A 190 -4.21 -7.82 -3.04
N ILE A 191 -4.23 -8.03 -1.73
CA ILE A 191 -5.32 -7.57 -0.85
C ILE A 191 -5.41 -6.04 -0.88
N VAL A 192 -4.28 -5.36 -0.68
CA VAL A 192 -4.25 -3.89 -0.62
C VAL A 192 -4.55 -3.25 -1.99
N GLN A 193 -4.12 -3.85 -3.09
CA GLN A 193 -4.49 -3.35 -4.42
C GLN A 193 -6.01 -3.38 -4.64
N VAL A 194 -6.70 -4.44 -4.20
CA VAL A 194 -8.16 -4.52 -4.28
C VAL A 194 -8.83 -3.46 -3.40
N MET A 195 -8.33 -3.28 -2.17
CA MET A 195 -8.83 -2.24 -1.26
C MET A 195 -8.67 -0.83 -1.84
N ILE A 196 -7.51 -0.50 -2.41
CA ILE A 196 -7.25 0.81 -3.01
C ILE A 196 -8.12 1.02 -4.25
N ARG A 197 -8.28 0.00 -5.09
CA ARG A 197 -9.00 0.14 -6.36
C ARG A 197 -10.50 0.33 -6.16
N TRP A 198 -11.07 -0.29 -5.12
CA TRP A 198 -12.47 -0.18 -4.73
C TRP A 198 -12.57 0.14 -3.23
N PRO A 199 -12.41 1.40 -2.80
CA PRO A 199 -12.24 1.75 -1.39
C PRO A 199 -13.28 1.14 -0.45
N VAL A 200 -14.57 1.28 -0.76
CA VAL A 200 -15.64 0.78 0.13
C VAL A 200 -15.87 -0.72 -0.04
N LYS A 201 -16.12 -1.18 -1.28
CA LYS A 201 -16.43 -2.60 -1.56
C LYS A 201 -15.23 -3.51 -1.37
N GLY A 202 -14.07 -3.07 -1.85
CA GLY A 202 -12.79 -3.75 -1.69
C GLY A 202 -12.40 -3.83 -0.22
N ALA A 203 -12.51 -2.75 0.57
CA ALA A 203 -12.26 -2.84 2.02
C ALA A 203 -13.21 -3.83 2.70
N LEU A 204 -14.51 -3.81 2.39
CA LEU A 204 -15.47 -4.74 2.99
C LEU A 204 -15.13 -6.21 2.69
N ILE A 205 -14.76 -6.53 1.44
CA ILE A 205 -14.41 -7.89 1.01
C ILE A 205 -13.04 -8.32 1.53
N CYS A 206 -12.08 -7.40 1.56
CA CYS A 206 -10.68 -7.69 1.85
C CYS A 206 -10.30 -7.52 3.32
N LEU A 207 -11.16 -6.94 4.18
CA LEU A 207 -10.84 -6.74 5.60
C LEU A 207 -10.56 -8.06 6.31
N LEU A 208 -11.44 -9.06 6.15
CA LEU A 208 -11.25 -10.36 6.77
C LEU A 208 -10.01 -11.10 6.22
N PRO A 209 -9.80 -11.19 4.88
CA PRO A 209 -8.55 -11.68 4.31
C PRO A 209 -7.30 -10.93 4.79
N PHE A 210 -7.38 -9.61 4.96
CA PHE A 210 -6.27 -8.79 5.42
C PHE A 210 -5.89 -9.13 6.87
N LEU A 211 -6.87 -9.15 7.78
CA LEU A 211 -6.64 -9.53 9.17
C LEU A 211 -6.13 -10.97 9.26
N GLY A 212 -6.75 -11.90 8.51
CA GLY A 212 -6.31 -13.28 8.43
C GLY A 212 -4.86 -13.40 7.95
N ALA A 213 -4.46 -12.64 6.94
CA ALA A 213 -3.08 -12.58 6.47
C ALA A 213 -2.14 -12.00 7.53
N VAL A 214 -2.51 -10.92 8.23
CA VAL A 214 -1.71 -10.37 9.35
C VAL A 214 -1.44 -11.44 10.39
N PHE A 215 -2.48 -12.10 10.90
CA PHE A 215 -2.31 -13.16 11.88
C PHE A 215 -1.48 -14.33 11.33
N LEU A 216 -1.79 -14.79 10.11
CA LEU A 216 -1.09 -15.91 9.48
C LEU A 216 0.41 -15.64 9.33
N PHE A 217 0.79 -14.50 8.74
CA PHE A 217 2.19 -14.19 8.49
C PHE A 217 2.96 -13.88 9.77
N MET A 218 2.38 -13.16 10.73
CA MET A 218 3.06 -12.89 12.01
C MET A 218 3.28 -14.18 12.81
N PHE A 219 2.23 -15.01 12.94
CA PHE A 219 2.32 -16.29 13.66
C PHE A 219 3.23 -17.28 12.93
N SER A 220 3.17 -17.33 11.61
CA SER A 220 4.04 -18.20 10.81
C SER A 220 5.48 -17.74 10.84
N GLY A 221 5.74 -16.43 10.92
CA GLY A 221 7.07 -15.87 11.16
C GLY A 221 7.66 -16.41 12.46
N VAL A 222 6.90 -16.38 13.56
CA VAL A 222 7.31 -17.00 14.84
C VAL A 222 7.64 -18.48 14.65
N ARG A 223 6.72 -19.26 14.05
CA ARG A 223 6.94 -20.70 13.82
C ARG A 223 8.16 -20.98 12.95
N ILE A 224 8.42 -20.20 11.91
CA ILE A 224 9.59 -20.40 11.04
C ILE A 224 10.88 -20.14 11.83
N PHE A 225 10.93 -19.06 12.60
CA PHE A 225 12.14 -18.66 13.30
C PHE A 225 12.41 -19.47 14.58
N GLU A 226 11.39 -20.08 15.18
CA GLU A 226 11.52 -21.00 16.33
C GLU A 226 11.94 -22.42 15.96
N ASN A 227 11.73 -22.84 14.72
CA ASN A 227 11.94 -24.22 14.31
C ASN A 227 13.21 -24.36 13.43
N PRO A 228 13.77 -25.57 13.34
CA PRO A 228 14.79 -25.86 12.35
C PRO A 228 14.23 -25.68 10.93
N PRO A 229 15.09 -25.34 9.95
CA PRO A 229 14.69 -25.23 8.56
C PRO A 229 14.18 -26.59 8.05
N ALA A 230 12.87 -26.68 7.86
CA ALA A 230 12.20 -27.90 7.42
C ALA A 230 11.83 -27.83 5.94
N GLY A 231 12.13 -28.91 5.19
CA GLY A 231 11.77 -29.00 3.77
C GLY A 231 10.27 -28.85 3.48
N GLN A 232 9.42 -29.33 4.40
CA GLN A 232 7.96 -29.16 4.29
C GLN A 232 7.55 -27.70 4.39
N ALA A 233 8.13 -26.93 5.31
CA ALA A 233 7.85 -25.50 5.43
C ALA A 233 8.31 -24.76 4.16
N LEU A 234 9.50 -25.10 3.65
CA LEU A 234 10.02 -24.55 2.40
C LEU A 234 9.07 -24.82 1.23
N LEU A 235 8.54 -26.05 1.10
CA LEU A 235 7.59 -26.40 0.06
C LEU A 235 6.29 -25.58 0.16
N VAL A 236 5.69 -25.53 1.36
CA VAL A 236 4.44 -24.79 1.60
C VAL A 236 4.61 -23.31 1.25
N TRP A 237 5.69 -22.69 1.73
CA TRP A 237 5.94 -21.27 1.46
C TRP A 237 6.37 -20.99 0.03
N SER A 238 7.03 -21.93 -0.64
CA SER A 238 7.33 -21.83 -2.08
C SER A 238 6.05 -21.83 -2.91
N VAL A 239 5.12 -22.75 -2.62
CA VAL A 239 3.81 -22.78 -3.28
C VAL A 239 3.03 -21.49 -2.99
N ALA A 240 3.02 -21.03 -1.74
CA ALA A 240 2.36 -19.78 -1.35
C ALA A 240 2.96 -18.55 -2.05
N ALA A 241 4.29 -18.51 -2.23
CA ALA A 241 5.01 -17.44 -2.93
C ALA A 241 4.68 -17.42 -4.42
N VAL A 242 4.72 -18.58 -5.09
CA VAL A 242 4.37 -18.70 -6.51
C VAL A 242 2.91 -18.35 -6.74
N ALA A 243 1.99 -18.86 -5.90
CA ALA A 243 0.58 -18.53 -5.96
C ALA A 243 0.31 -17.04 -5.71
N GLY A 244 0.98 -16.44 -4.72
CA GLY A 244 0.88 -15.01 -4.42
C GLY A 244 1.40 -14.14 -5.55
N LEU A 245 2.54 -14.49 -6.16
CA LEU A 245 3.08 -13.80 -7.33
C LEU A 245 2.16 -13.93 -8.56
N ALA A 246 1.58 -15.11 -8.79
CA ALA A 246 0.60 -15.29 -9.86
C ALA A 246 -0.65 -14.44 -9.62
N ALA A 247 -1.17 -14.44 -8.38
CA ALA A 247 -2.34 -13.65 -7.98
C ALA A 247 -2.08 -12.14 -8.12
N VAL A 248 -0.92 -11.64 -7.67
CA VAL A 248 -0.60 -10.20 -7.78
C VAL A 248 -0.48 -9.78 -9.23
N CYS A 249 0.12 -10.61 -10.08
CA CYS A 249 0.20 -10.37 -11.52
C CYS A 249 -1.18 -10.36 -12.18
N ALA A 250 -2.04 -11.33 -11.85
CA ALA A 250 -3.39 -11.44 -12.40
C ALA A 250 -4.27 -10.25 -12.00
N VAL A 251 -4.27 -9.87 -10.73
CA VAL A 251 -5.01 -8.70 -10.22
C VAL A 251 -4.49 -7.41 -10.82
N SER A 252 -3.16 -7.25 -10.88
CA SER A 252 -2.52 -6.10 -11.52
C SER A 252 -2.93 -5.99 -12.99
N ALA A 253 -2.90 -7.10 -13.74
CA ALA A 253 -3.27 -7.13 -15.15
C ALA A 253 -4.76 -6.82 -15.37
N LEU A 254 -5.64 -7.34 -14.51
CA LEU A 254 -7.08 -7.03 -14.55
C LEU A 254 -7.33 -5.54 -14.37
N PHE A 255 -6.61 -4.90 -13.45
CA PHE A 255 -6.75 -3.47 -13.20
C PHE A 255 -6.12 -2.59 -14.29
N SER A 256 -5.06 -3.07 -14.93
CA SER A 256 -4.47 -2.43 -16.12
C SER A 256 -5.44 -2.39 -17.31
N ARG A 257 -6.24 -3.44 -17.52
CA ARG A 257 -7.15 -3.56 -18.67
C ARG A 257 -8.40 -2.68 -18.59
N ARG A 258 -8.94 -2.43 -17.40
CA ARG A 258 -10.19 -1.66 -17.23
C ARG A 258 -10.07 -0.15 -17.47
N LYS A 259 -8.88 0.38 -17.75
CA LYS A 259 -8.62 1.80 -18.00
C LYS A 259 -8.06 2.09 -19.40
N ALA A 260 -7.85 1.05 -20.22
CA ALA A 260 -7.55 1.17 -21.64
C ALA A 260 -8.86 1.09 -22.43
#